data_AF-Q90XP9-F1
#
_entry.id   AF-Q90XP9-F1
#
_cell.length_a   1.000
_cell.length_b   1.000
_cell.length_c   1.000
_cell.angle_alpha   90.00
_cell.angle_beta   90.00
_cell.angle_gamma   90.00
#
_symmetry.space_group_name_H-M   'P 1'
#
loop_
_entity.id
_entity.type
_entity.pdbx_description
1 polymer ?
#
loop_
_entity_poly.entity_id
_entity_poly.type
_entity_poly.pdbx_seq_one_letter_code
_entity_poly.pdbx_strand_id
1 'polypeptide(L)'
;EKNGKVSGTTKVDCPYSVMEITSVDVGIVAVKGVYSNYYLAMNEKGRVYGSREFTTDCKLKERMEENKYNTYASYKWRHKQRQMFVALNGKGTPKRGQKTKRKNTSAHFLPM
;
A
#
# COMPACT_ATOMS: atom_id res chain seq x y z
N GLU A 1 10.59 -2.88 -5.90
CA GLU A 1 11.86 -3.11 -6.65
C GLU A 1 12.96 -3.58 -5.70
N LYS A 2 14.11 -4.06 -6.21
CA LYS A 2 15.25 -4.58 -5.42
C LYS A 2 15.84 -3.59 -4.40
N ASN A 3 15.63 -2.29 -4.61
CA ASN A 3 16.15 -1.20 -3.76
C ASN A 3 15.11 -0.65 -2.77
N GLY A 4 13.95 -1.32 -2.60
CA GLY A 4 12.87 -0.86 -1.73
C GLY A 4 12.05 0.30 -2.31
N LYS A 5 12.30 0.73 -3.55
CA LYS A 5 11.42 1.67 -4.25
C LYS A 5 10.09 0.99 -4.56
N VAL A 6 9.01 1.72 -4.31
CA VAL A 6 7.62 1.34 -4.62
C VAL A 6 7.17 2.11 -5.85
N SER A 7 6.54 1.41 -6.80
CA SER A 7 6.06 1.92 -8.08
C SER A 7 5.04 0.93 -8.65
N GLY A 8 4.18 1.39 -9.55
CA GLY A 8 3.36 0.54 -10.41
C GLY A 8 4.10 0.19 -11.71
N THR A 9 3.71 -0.92 -12.32
CA THR A 9 4.21 -1.39 -13.62
C THR A 9 3.03 -1.90 -14.45
N THR A 10 3.14 -1.79 -15.77
CA THR A 10 2.20 -2.40 -16.73
C THR A 10 2.69 -3.75 -17.26
N LYS A 11 3.91 -4.15 -16.90
CA LYS A 11 4.49 -5.47 -17.25
C LYS A 11 3.83 -6.56 -16.42
N VAL A 12 3.10 -7.45 -17.08
CA VAL A 12 2.33 -8.55 -16.45
C VAL A 12 3.27 -9.59 -15.83
N ASP A 13 4.46 -9.77 -16.39
CA ASP A 13 5.48 -10.74 -16.01
C ASP A 13 6.53 -10.18 -15.03
N CYS A 14 6.31 -8.97 -14.49
CA CYS A 14 7.26 -8.38 -13.55
C CYS A 14 7.27 -9.17 -12.24
N PRO A 15 8.37 -9.84 -11.84
CA PRO A 15 8.38 -10.62 -10.60
C PRO A 15 8.13 -9.75 -9.37
N TYR A 16 8.50 -8.47 -9.42
CA TYR A 16 8.29 -7.53 -8.32
C TYR A 16 6.83 -7.09 -8.11
N SER A 17 5.89 -7.47 -8.98
CA SER A 17 4.45 -7.22 -8.76
C SER A 17 3.76 -8.32 -7.96
N VAL A 18 4.43 -9.45 -7.70
CA VAL A 18 3.91 -10.54 -6.88
C VAL A 18 4.02 -10.16 -5.40
N MET A 19 2.87 -10.02 -4.75
CA MET A 19 2.74 -9.60 -3.36
C MET A 19 2.06 -10.68 -2.53
N GLU A 20 2.62 -10.95 -1.36
CA GLU A 20 1.99 -11.75 -0.31
C GLU A 20 1.23 -10.81 0.64
N ILE A 21 -0.03 -11.13 0.93
CA ILE A 21 -0.84 -10.42 1.92
C ILE A 21 -1.05 -11.35 3.11
N THR A 22 -0.63 -10.91 4.29
CA THR A 22 -0.76 -11.68 5.53
C THR A 22 -1.59 -10.90 6.54
N SER A 23 -2.64 -11.51 7.08
CA SER A 23 -3.39 -10.91 8.18
C SER A 23 -2.54 -10.89 9.44
N VAL A 24 -2.45 -9.71 10.07
CA VAL A 24 -1.73 -9.53 11.35
C VAL A 24 -2.68 -9.16 12.49
N ASP A 25 -3.91 -8.77 12.16
CA ASP A 25 -5.04 -8.52 13.07
C ASP A 25 -6.33 -8.45 12.23
N VAL A 26 -7.48 -8.36 12.88
CA VAL A 26 -8.79 -8.23 12.23
C VAL A 26 -8.83 -6.99 11.34
N GLY A 27 -8.86 -7.23 10.02
CA GLY A 27 -8.87 -6.19 8.99
C GLY A 27 -7.55 -5.42 8.87
N ILE A 28 -6.46 -5.91 9.49
CA ILE A 28 -5.11 -5.35 9.35
C ILE A 28 -4.21 -6.39 8.69
N VAL A 29 -3.50 -5.95 7.65
CA VAL A 29 -2.61 -6.79 6.85
C VAL A 29 -1.20 -6.23 6.81
N ALA A 30 -0.24 -7.12 6.61
CA ALA A 30 1.07 -6.83 6.07
C ALA A 30 1.08 -7.22 4.59
N VAL A 31 1.66 -6.37 3.74
CA VAL A 31 1.84 -6.68 2.31
C VAL A 31 3.33 -6.75 2.03
N LYS A 32 3.82 -7.86 1.50
CA LYS A 32 5.24 -8.11 1.27
C LYS A 32 5.50 -8.52 -0.18
N GLY A 33 6.45 -7.88 -0.84
CA GLY A 33 6.85 -8.28 -2.20
C GLY A 33 7.70 -9.55 -2.15
N VAL A 34 7.18 -10.66 -2.67
CA VAL A 34 7.78 -12.01 -2.56
C VAL A 34 9.23 -12.02 -3.01
N TYR A 35 9.51 -11.47 -4.19
CA TYR A 35 10.85 -11.47 -4.76
C TYR A 35 11.80 -10.45 -4.12
N SER A 36 11.27 -9.30 -3.68
CA SER A 36 12.10 -8.23 -3.12
C SER A 36 12.37 -8.38 -1.63
N ASN A 37 11.55 -9.16 -0.92
CA ASN A 37 11.51 -9.28 0.53
C ASN A 37 11.27 -7.97 1.30
N TYR A 38 10.74 -6.93 0.63
CA TYR A 38 10.32 -5.69 1.28
C TYR A 38 8.84 -5.72 1.64
N TYR A 39 8.52 -5.29 2.86
CA TYR A 39 7.17 -4.92 3.28
C TYR A 39 6.79 -3.56 2.70
N LEU A 40 5.57 -3.45 2.19
CA LEU A 40 4.97 -2.18 1.83
C LEU A 40 4.65 -1.41 3.10
N ALA A 41 5.23 -0.21 3.22
CA ALA A 41 5.16 0.60 4.40
C ALA A 41 4.76 2.04 4.07
N MET A 42 4.13 2.72 5.03
CA MET A 42 3.85 4.15 4.97
C MET A 42 4.27 4.82 6.27
N ASN A 43 5.11 5.84 6.16
CA ASN A 43 5.54 6.60 7.33
C ASN A 43 4.57 7.72 7.71
N GLU A 44 4.83 8.38 8.85
CA GLU A 44 4.04 9.49 9.37
C GLU A 44 3.89 10.66 8.38
N LYS A 45 4.93 10.90 7.57
CA LYS A 45 4.92 11.90 6.49
C LYS A 45 4.16 11.43 5.24
N GLY A 46 3.41 10.32 5.32
CA GLY A 46 2.60 9.78 4.23
C GLY A 46 3.42 9.32 3.03
N ARG A 47 4.73 9.09 3.17
CA ARG A 47 5.55 8.53 2.08
C ARG A 47 5.43 7.02 2.11
N VAL A 48 5.11 6.45 0.95
CA VAL A 48 5.11 5.00 0.73
C VAL A 48 6.53 4.55 0.36
N TYR A 49 6.99 3.46 0.97
CA TYR A 49 8.32 2.90 0.78
C TYR A 49 8.33 1.40 1.06
N GLY A 50 9.40 0.71 0.67
CA GLY A 50 9.67 -0.67 1.07
C GLY A 50 10.51 -0.70 2.35
N SER A 51 10.06 -1.43 3.37
CA SER A 51 10.83 -1.71 4.60
C SER A 51 11.36 -3.15 4.58
N ARG A 52 12.61 -3.38 5.00
CA ARG A 52 13.13 -4.76 5.19
C ARG A 52 12.61 -5.39 6.47
N GLU A 53 12.42 -4.57 7.48
CA GLU A 53 11.93 -5.00 8.79
C GLU A 53 10.43 -4.76 8.88
N PHE A 54 9.73 -5.67 9.55
CA PHE A 54 8.31 -5.47 9.84
C PHE A 54 8.16 -4.49 11.00
N THR A 55 7.59 -3.32 10.72
CA THR A 55 7.37 -2.25 11.70
C THR A 55 5.91 -1.80 11.71
N THR A 56 5.56 -0.86 12.59
CA THR A 56 4.19 -0.31 12.61
C THR A 56 3.79 0.38 11.31
N ASP A 57 4.75 0.91 10.54
CA ASP A 57 4.50 1.51 9.22
C ASP A 57 4.01 0.48 8.19
N CYS A 58 4.29 -0.81 8.42
CA CYS A 58 3.91 -1.92 7.54
C CYS A 58 2.49 -2.43 7.80
N LYS A 59 1.84 -2.00 8.90
CA LYS A 59 0.47 -2.38 9.23
C LYS A 59 -0.51 -1.54 8.41
N LEU A 60 -1.27 -2.20 7.53
CA LEU A 60 -2.24 -1.57 6.66
C LEU A 60 -3.65 -2.04 7.02
N LYS A 61 -4.58 -1.12 7.21
CA LYS A 61 -6.01 -1.42 7.37
C LYS A 61 -6.61 -1.70 6.00
N GLU A 62 -7.00 -2.94 5.77
CA GLU A 62 -7.69 -3.39 4.55
C GLU A 62 -9.20 -3.18 4.68
N ARG A 63 -9.82 -2.70 3.61
CA ARG A 63 -11.28 -2.61 3.47
C ARG A 63 -11.69 -2.89 2.04
N MET A 64 -12.72 -3.72 1.87
CA MET A 64 -13.46 -3.82 0.61
C MET A 64 -14.36 -2.60 0.46
N GLU A 65 -14.33 -1.95 -0.70
CA GLU A 65 -15.21 -0.85 -1.06
C GLU A 65 -16.43 -1.36 -1.86
N GLU A 66 -17.45 -0.53 -1.99
CA GLU A 66 -18.71 -0.85 -2.67
C GLU A 66 -18.53 -1.28 -4.15
N ASN A 67 -17.46 -0.79 -4.79
CA ASN A 67 -17.11 -1.14 -6.16
C ASN A 67 -16.30 -2.45 -6.28
N LYS A 68 -16.19 -3.23 -5.19
CA LYS A 68 -15.45 -4.51 -5.09
C LYS A 68 -13.92 -4.39 -5.15
N TYR A 69 -13.37 -3.18 -5.12
CA TYR A 69 -11.93 -2.95 -4.95
C TYR A 69 -11.56 -2.86 -3.47
N ASN A 70 -10.30 -3.15 -3.14
CA ASN A 70 -9.76 -2.96 -1.81
C ASN A 70 -9.08 -1.59 -1.67
N THR A 71 -9.16 -1.02 -0.47
CA THR A 71 -8.30 0.07 -0.02
C THR A 71 -7.37 -0.38 1.10
N TYR A 72 -6.17 0.18 1.13
CA TYR A 72 -5.18 -0.07 2.18
C TYR A 72 -4.77 1.26 2.81
N ALA A 73 -5.20 1.50 4.05
CA ALA A 73 -4.85 2.69 4.81
C ALA A 73 -3.70 2.42 5.79
N SER A 74 -2.87 3.41 6.11
CA SER A 74 -1.98 3.27 7.27
C SER A 74 -2.82 2.97 8.51
N TYR A 75 -2.42 1.94 9.27
CA TYR A 75 -3.06 1.60 10.54
C TYR A 75 -2.87 2.71 11.58
N LYS A 76 -1.64 3.22 11.70
CA LYS A 76 -1.24 4.21 12.72
C LYS A 76 -1.38 5.65 12.25
N TRP A 77 -0.93 5.97 11.05
CA TRP A 77 -0.72 7.37 10.65
C TRP A 77 -1.94 8.00 10.00
N ARG A 78 -2.25 9.22 10.42
CA ARG A 78 -3.36 10.03 9.92
C ARG A 78 -2.88 11.45 9.63
N HIS A 79 -3.58 12.14 8.74
CA HIS A 79 -3.33 13.55 8.46
C HIS A 79 -4.61 14.36 8.67
N LYS A 80 -4.58 15.28 9.64
CA LYS A 80 -5.76 16.06 10.07
C LYS A 80 -6.96 15.15 10.37
N GLN A 81 -6.73 14.14 11.22
CA GLN A 81 -7.69 13.07 11.60
C GLN A 81 -8.15 12.13 10.48
N ARG A 82 -7.83 12.44 9.22
CA ARG A 82 -8.18 11.61 8.07
C ARG A 82 -7.14 10.51 7.84
N GLN A 83 -7.63 9.32 7.48
CA GLN A 83 -6.78 8.21 7.06
C GLN A 83 -5.97 8.57 5.80
N MET A 84 -4.77 8.02 5.73
CA MET A 84 -3.89 8.06 4.58
C MET A 84 -3.86 6.69 3.91
N PHE A 85 -3.95 6.66 2.59
CA PHE A 85 -4.08 5.44 1.80
C PHE A 85 -2.83 5.21 0.95
N VAL A 86 -2.48 3.94 0.77
CA VAL A 86 -1.61 3.55 -0.34
C VAL A 86 -2.34 3.93 -1.63
N ALA A 87 -1.64 4.58 -2.55
CA ALA A 87 -2.24 5.03 -3.79
C ALA A 87 -1.19 5.27 -4.86
N LEU A 88 -1.55 5.02 -6.12
CA LEU A 88 -0.73 5.31 -7.30
C LEU A 88 -1.44 6.37 -8.16
N ASN A 89 -0.69 7.26 -8.79
CA ASN A 89 -1.24 8.13 -9.83
C ASN A 89 -1.33 7.39 -11.18
N GLY A 90 -1.89 8.04 -12.21
CA GLY A 90 -2.03 7.44 -13.54
C GLY A 90 -0.71 7.09 -14.25
N LYS A 91 0.44 7.50 -13.70
CA LYS A 91 1.78 7.12 -14.19
C LYS A 91 2.42 6.01 -13.35
N GLY A 92 1.66 5.36 -12.46
CA GLY A 92 2.17 4.34 -11.54
C GLY A 92 3.08 4.89 -10.44
N THR A 93 3.13 6.20 -10.21
CA THR A 93 3.96 6.78 -9.14
C THR A 93 3.18 6.82 -7.81
N PRO A 94 3.79 6.44 -6.68
CA PRO A 94 3.13 6.54 -5.39
C PRO A 94 2.73 7.97 -5.04
N LYS A 95 1.50 8.13 -4.56
CA LYS A 95 1.00 9.41 -4.05
C LYS A 95 1.36 9.56 -2.58
N ARG A 96 1.59 10.79 -2.14
CA ARG A 96 1.72 11.10 -0.70
C ARG A 96 0.39 10.88 0.00
N GLY A 97 0.42 10.15 1.11
CA GLY A 97 -0.72 9.78 1.94
C GLY A 97 -1.64 10.96 2.28
N GLN A 98 -1.09 12.14 2.58
CA GLN A 98 -1.89 13.33 2.88
C GLN A 98 -2.80 13.77 1.72
N LYS A 99 -2.42 13.44 0.47
CA LYS A 99 -3.16 13.80 -0.75
C LYS A 99 -4.13 12.71 -1.23
N THR A 100 -4.19 11.58 -0.55
CA THR A 100 -5.07 10.46 -0.91
C THR A 100 -6.45 10.63 -0.29
N LYS A 101 -7.48 9.94 -0.80
CA LYS A 101 -8.83 9.90 -0.24
C LYS A 101 -9.43 8.52 -0.55
N ARG A 102 -10.23 7.96 0.36
CA ARG A 102 -10.83 6.61 0.21
C ARG A 102 -11.62 6.44 -1.09
N LYS A 103 -12.47 7.41 -1.44
CA LYS A 103 -13.31 7.38 -2.64
C LYS A 103 -12.57 7.64 -3.95
N ASN A 104 -11.28 7.99 -3.91
CA ASN A 104 -10.52 8.26 -5.13
C ASN A 104 -9.96 6.94 -5.68
N THR A 105 -10.24 6.64 -6.95
CA THR A 105 -9.80 5.42 -7.65
C THR A 105 -8.29 5.18 -7.60
N SER A 106 -7.47 6.23 -7.42
CA SER A 106 -6.02 6.07 -7.18
C SER A 106 -5.65 5.21 -5.96
N ALA A 107 -6.58 5.03 -5.01
CA ALA A 107 -6.40 4.22 -3.80
C ALA A 107 -7.10 2.85 -3.88
N HIS A 108 -7.69 2.50 -5.03
CA HIS A 108 -8.45 1.27 -5.23
C HIS A 108 -7.55 0.23 -5.91
N PHE A 109 -7.45 -0.95 -5.30
CA PHE A 109 -6.63 -2.06 -5.80
C PHE A 109 -7.49 -3.31 -5.89
N LEU A 110 -7.36 -4.05 -6.99
CA LEU A 110 -7.95 -5.36 -7.15
C LEU A 110 -6.85 -6.41 -6.89
N PRO A 111 -6.93 -7.19 -5.81
CA PRO A 111 -6.06 -8.36 -5.64
C PRO A 111 -6.33 -9.36 -6.77
N MET A 112 -5.28 -9.83 -7.43
CA MET A 112 -5.33 -10.80 -8.53
C MET A 112 -4.53 -12.04 -8.19
#